data_AF-A0AA35KBY2-F1
#
_entry.id   AF-A0AA35KBY2-F1
#
_cell.length_a   1.000
_cell.length_b   1.000
_cell.length_c   1.000
_cell.angle_alpha   90.00
_cell.angle_beta   90.00
_cell.angle_gamma   90.00
#
_symmetry.space_group_name_H-M   'P 1'
#
loop_
_entity.id
_entity.type
_entity.pdbx_description
1 polymer ?
#
loop_
_entity_poly.entity_id
_entity_poly.type
_entity_poly.pdbx_seq_one_letter_code
_entity_poly.pdbx_strand_id
1 'polypeptide(L)'
;MAHSPSDRQHQQHEHLGTISSSLRRAYAVIPEFIGQVNTALEKISRNTIHLFDDNQFVDISKKVYDTIHDIRCSVMMIRTPEELEDVSDLEDDHDAHSRTSTQTEGKTDRAKMTQLPEAEKEKIAEQVADFKKVKSRLDAEIEIWDDTSNDIIVLAKRMCVIMMEMTDFTRGRGPLKNTSDVINAAKMISESGSRMDMLARLISNQCQDPSCKQDLLAYLEQIKLYSHQLKICSQVKAEIQNLGGELIMSALDSVTSLIQAAKNLMNAVVQTVKMSYIASTKIIRIQSPAGPRHPVVMWRMKAPEKKPLIKREKPEEIYAAVRKGSAKKKIHPVQIMSEFRGREIN
;
A
#
# COMPACT_ATOMS: atom_id res chain seq x y z
N MET A 1 20.11 12.46 -21.94
CA MET A 1 21.42 12.46 -22.63
C MET A 1 21.43 11.24 -23.53
N ALA A 2 21.49 11.40 -24.85
CA ALA A 2 21.52 10.27 -25.78
C ALA A 2 22.95 9.72 -25.85
N HIS A 3 23.16 8.46 -25.41
CA HIS A 3 24.44 7.79 -25.52
C HIS A 3 24.86 7.65 -26.99
N SER A 4 26.13 7.95 -27.25
CA SER A 4 26.72 7.92 -28.58
C SER A 4 26.71 6.47 -29.11
N PRO A 5 26.64 6.23 -30.44
CA PRO A 5 26.66 4.88 -31.01
C PRO A 5 27.88 4.04 -30.57
N SER A 6 29.01 4.70 -30.31
CA SER A 6 30.23 4.09 -29.77
C SER A 6 30.05 3.58 -28.33
N ASP A 7 29.28 4.29 -27.50
CA ASP A 7 29.02 3.91 -26.10
C ASP A 7 28.15 2.64 -26.04
N ARG A 8 27.18 2.51 -26.95
CA ARG A 8 26.32 1.31 -27.03
C ARG A 8 27.10 0.06 -27.42
N GLN A 9 28.05 0.18 -28.36
CA GLN A 9 28.89 -0.95 -28.76
C GLN A 9 29.84 -1.38 -27.64
N HIS A 10 30.38 -0.42 -26.87
CA HIS A 10 31.23 -0.73 -25.72
C HIS A 10 30.45 -1.44 -24.61
N GLN A 11 29.23 -0.97 -24.33
CA GLN A 11 28.35 -1.54 -23.32
C GLN A 11 27.85 -2.95 -23.68
N GLN A 12 27.53 -3.21 -24.95
CA GLN A 12 27.21 -4.56 -25.42
C GLN A 12 28.38 -5.54 -25.24
N HIS A 13 29.61 -5.10 -25.51
CA HIS A 13 30.80 -5.94 -25.34
C HIS A 13 31.07 -6.26 -23.86
N GLU A 14 30.82 -5.30 -22.96
CA GLU A 14 30.93 -5.49 -21.52
C GLU A 14 29.91 -6.52 -20.99
N HIS A 15 28.65 -6.41 -21.40
CA HIS A 15 27.60 -7.34 -20.99
C HIS A 15 27.81 -8.76 -21.51
N LEU A 16 28.30 -8.92 -22.74
CA LEU A 16 28.71 -10.23 -23.27
C LEU A 16 29.87 -10.84 -22.47
N GLY A 17 30.79 -9.99 -21.98
CA GLY A 17 31.85 -10.40 -21.05
C GLY A 17 31.30 -10.94 -19.72
N THR A 18 30.27 -10.30 -19.16
CA THR A 18 29.61 -10.74 -17.92
C THR A 18 28.86 -12.06 -18.09
N ILE A 19 28.22 -12.29 -19.24
CA ILE A 19 27.59 -13.59 -19.54
C ILE A 19 28.64 -14.68 -19.63
N SER A 20 29.74 -14.43 -20.35
CA SER A 20 30.83 -15.40 -20.52
C SER A 20 31.47 -15.81 -19.18
N SER A 21 31.67 -14.86 -18.26
CA SER A 21 32.21 -15.15 -16.94
C SER A 21 31.22 -15.97 -16.08
N SER A 22 29.92 -15.65 -16.16
CA SER A 22 28.86 -16.38 -15.46
C SER A 22 28.71 -17.82 -15.97
N LEU A 23 28.78 -18.02 -17.29
CA LEU A 23 28.78 -19.36 -17.90
C LEU A 23 30.02 -20.16 -17.49
N ARG A 24 31.20 -19.53 -17.44
CA ARG A 24 32.43 -20.19 -16.97
C ARG A 24 32.30 -20.65 -15.52
N ARG A 25 31.65 -19.86 -14.67
CA ARG A 25 31.33 -20.25 -13.28
C ARG A 25 30.39 -21.46 -13.25
N ALA A 26 29.39 -21.52 -14.14
CA ALA A 26 28.48 -22.67 -14.23
C ALA A 26 29.21 -23.97 -14.58
N TYR A 27 30.15 -23.91 -15.51
CA TYR A 27 31.00 -25.06 -15.87
C TYR A 27 31.86 -25.58 -14.72
N ALA A 28 32.17 -24.76 -13.72
CA ALA A 28 32.91 -25.19 -12.53
C ALA A 28 31.98 -25.75 -11.42
N VAL A 29 30.83 -25.11 -11.21
CA VAL A 29 29.93 -25.41 -10.07
C VAL A 29 29.03 -26.62 -10.34
N ILE A 30 28.55 -26.81 -11.58
CA ILE A 30 27.64 -27.92 -11.92
C ILE A 30 28.31 -29.29 -11.68
N PRO A 31 29.56 -29.56 -12.10
CA PRO A 31 30.23 -30.81 -11.80
C PRO A 31 30.43 -31.04 -10.29
N GLU A 32 30.70 -29.99 -9.52
CA GLU A 32 30.84 -30.05 -8.05
C GLU A 32 29.51 -30.51 -7.41
N PHE A 33 28.39 -29.96 -7.86
CA PHE A 33 27.05 -30.35 -7.41
C PHE A 33 26.71 -31.80 -7.78
N ILE A 34 26.98 -32.22 -9.02
CA ILE A 34 26.74 -33.60 -9.47
C ILE A 34 27.54 -34.58 -8.60
N GLY A 35 28.81 -34.28 -8.30
CA GLY A 35 29.65 -35.10 -7.43
C GLY A 35 29.07 -35.27 -6.02
N GLN A 36 28.52 -34.19 -5.46
CA GLN A 36 27.88 -34.23 -4.14
C GLN A 36 26.57 -35.00 -4.14
N VAL A 37 25.73 -34.84 -5.17
CA VAL A 37 24.49 -35.63 -5.32
C VAL A 37 24.81 -37.12 -5.39
N ASN A 38 25.83 -37.51 -6.18
CA ASN A 38 26.26 -38.90 -6.27
C ASN A 38 26.77 -39.43 -4.91
N THR A 39 27.55 -38.63 -4.19
CA THR A 39 28.04 -38.99 -2.85
C THR A 39 26.90 -39.17 -1.85
N ALA A 40 25.90 -38.29 -1.88
CA ALA A 40 24.70 -38.41 -1.07
C ALA A 40 23.94 -39.71 -1.41
N LEU A 41 23.74 -40.00 -2.70
CA LEU A 41 23.04 -41.19 -3.16
C LEU A 41 23.74 -42.49 -2.75
N GLU A 42 25.07 -42.54 -2.82
CA GLU A 42 25.86 -43.68 -2.33
C GLU A 42 25.68 -43.90 -0.81
N LYS A 43 25.69 -42.82 -0.02
CA LYS A 43 25.51 -42.91 1.44
C LYS A 43 24.08 -43.31 1.83
N ILE A 44 23.06 -42.87 1.08
CA ILE A 44 21.67 -43.34 1.24
C ILE A 44 21.61 -44.84 0.95
N SER A 45 22.21 -45.29 -0.17
CA SER A 45 22.19 -46.68 -0.60
C SER A 45 22.88 -47.63 0.39
N ARG A 46 23.92 -47.14 1.08
CA ARG A 46 24.65 -47.89 2.12
C ARG A 46 24.08 -47.69 3.53
N ASN A 47 22.99 -46.94 3.67
CA ASN A 47 22.35 -46.61 4.95
C ASN A 47 23.28 -45.90 5.96
N THR A 48 24.23 -45.10 5.46
CA THR A 48 25.23 -44.33 6.23
C THR A 48 25.07 -42.82 6.08
N ILE A 49 23.84 -42.36 5.79
CA ILE A 49 23.52 -40.95 5.48
C ILE A 49 23.91 -39.96 6.60
N HIS A 50 23.93 -40.39 7.86
CA HIS A 50 24.36 -39.55 8.99
C HIS A 50 25.82 -39.08 8.88
N LEU A 51 26.66 -39.74 8.06
CA LEU A 51 28.04 -39.32 7.80
C LEU A 51 28.15 -38.37 6.60
N PHE A 52 27.03 -37.93 6.03
CA PHE A 52 27.00 -36.97 4.94
C PHE A 52 27.15 -35.54 5.47
N ASP A 53 27.88 -34.71 4.72
CA ASP A 53 28.08 -33.31 5.08
C ASP A 53 26.95 -32.49 4.46
N ASP A 54 25.86 -32.36 5.22
CA ASP A 54 24.69 -31.60 4.80
C ASP A 54 25.03 -30.12 4.52
N ASN A 55 25.97 -29.54 5.28
CA ASN A 55 26.35 -28.14 5.11
C ASN A 55 27.06 -27.94 3.77
N GLN A 56 27.99 -28.83 3.42
CA GLN A 56 28.68 -28.80 2.14
C GLN A 56 27.70 -28.99 0.96
N PHE A 57 26.72 -29.88 1.10
CA PHE A 57 25.68 -30.07 0.07
C PHE A 57 24.83 -28.81 -0.15
N VAL A 58 24.42 -28.15 0.95
CA VAL A 58 23.66 -26.91 0.91
C VAL A 58 24.48 -25.79 0.26
N ASP A 59 25.76 -25.65 0.63
CA ASP A 59 26.65 -24.63 0.07
C ASP A 59 26.83 -24.79 -1.44
N ILE A 60 27.04 -26.02 -1.91
CA ILE A 60 27.22 -26.30 -3.34
C ILE A 60 25.90 -26.13 -4.11
N SER A 61 24.77 -26.53 -3.52
CA SER A 61 23.44 -26.27 -4.07
C SER A 61 23.18 -24.76 -4.21
N LYS A 62 23.59 -23.96 -3.23
CA LYS A 62 23.48 -22.49 -3.27
C LYS A 62 24.37 -21.90 -4.36
N LYS A 63 25.61 -22.36 -4.53
CA LYS A 63 26.48 -21.92 -5.63
C LYS A 63 25.82 -22.15 -7.00
N VAL A 64 25.10 -23.26 -7.20
CA VAL A 64 24.36 -23.53 -8.45
C VAL A 64 23.28 -22.47 -8.66
N TYR A 65 22.47 -22.20 -7.62
CA TYR A 65 21.43 -21.16 -7.68
C TYR A 65 22.00 -19.79 -8.01
N ASP A 66 23.03 -19.35 -7.27
CA ASP A 66 23.68 -18.05 -7.44
C ASP A 66 24.23 -17.91 -8.87
N THR A 67 24.82 -18.99 -9.40
CA THR A 67 25.37 -18.99 -10.77
C THR A 67 24.27 -18.87 -11.84
N ILE A 68 23.15 -19.58 -11.69
CA ILE A 68 22.01 -19.49 -12.61
C ILE A 68 21.37 -18.09 -12.53
N HIS A 69 21.29 -17.53 -11.32
CA HIS A 69 20.79 -16.18 -11.09
C HIS A 69 21.68 -15.13 -11.77
N ASP A 70 23.01 -15.25 -11.63
CA ASP A 70 24.00 -14.37 -12.28
C ASP A 70 23.85 -14.39 -13.81
N ILE A 71 23.65 -15.58 -14.40
CA ILE A 71 23.39 -15.74 -15.84
C ILE A 71 22.11 -15.01 -16.23
N ARG A 72 21.01 -15.22 -15.49
CA ARG A 72 19.72 -14.57 -15.77
C ARG A 72 19.84 -13.05 -15.73
N CYS A 73 20.46 -12.51 -14.68
CA CYS A 73 20.68 -11.07 -14.54
C CYS A 73 21.53 -10.54 -15.69
N SER A 74 22.63 -11.22 -16.04
CA SER A 74 23.51 -10.83 -17.15
C SER A 74 22.78 -10.83 -18.50
N VAL A 75 21.91 -11.82 -18.75
CA VAL A 75 21.09 -11.89 -19.97
C VAL A 75 20.04 -10.78 -20.01
N MET A 76 19.41 -10.45 -18.88
CA MET A 76 18.43 -9.36 -18.79
C MET A 76 19.05 -7.99 -19.09
N MET A 77 20.35 -7.79 -18.82
CA MET A 77 21.05 -6.54 -19.11
C MET A 77 21.35 -6.33 -20.62
N ILE A 78 21.18 -7.35 -21.46
CA ILE A 78 21.41 -7.24 -22.92
C ILE A 78 20.12 -6.95 -23.70
N ARG A 79 18.95 -7.19 -23.12
CA ARG A 79 17.66 -6.95 -23.79
C ARG A 79 17.33 -5.45 -23.85
N THR A 80 16.86 -4.97 -25.01
CA THR A 80 16.35 -3.59 -25.11
C THR A 80 14.94 -3.49 -24.52
N PRO A 81 14.51 -2.31 -24.04
CA PRO A 81 13.15 -2.10 -23.54
C PRO A 81 12.06 -2.52 -24.53
N GLU A 82 12.30 -2.41 -25.84
CA GLU A 82 11.33 -2.81 -26.87
C GLU A 82 11.16 -4.35 -26.99
N GLU A 83 12.20 -5.14 -26.70
CA GLU A 83 12.12 -6.62 -26.70
C GLU A 83 11.45 -7.18 -25.43
N LEU A 84 11.32 -6.36 -24.38
CA LEU A 84 10.63 -6.72 -23.14
C LEU A 84 9.11 -6.49 -23.20
N GLU A 85 8.63 -5.68 -24.16
CA GLU A 85 7.19 -5.46 -24.38
C GLU A 85 6.52 -6.66 -25.07
N ASP A 86 7.21 -7.29 -26.02
CA ASP A 86 6.67 -8.38 -26.87
C ASP A 86 6.56 -9.75 -26.14
N VAL A 87 7.17 -9.87 -24.96
CA VAL A 87 7.02 -11.04 -24.07
C VAL A 87 5.98 -10.83 -22.97
N SER A 88 5.45 -9.62 -22.81
CA SER A 88 4.50 -9.31 -21.73
C SER A 88 3.12 -9.95 -21.90
N ASP A 89 2.79 -10.41 -23.12
CA ASP A 89 1.54 -11.11 -23.42
C ASP A 89 1.62 -12.65 -23.20
N LEU A 90 2.81 -13.20 -22.88
CA LEU A 90 3.01 -14.65 -22.71
C LEU A 90 3.45 -15.09 -21.31
N GLU A 91 3.67 -14.16 -20.37
CA GLU A 91 4.03 -14.48 -18.98
C GLU A 91 2.82 -14.69 -18.05
N ASP A 92 1.62 -14.91 -18.60
CA ASP A 92 0.37 -14.92 -17.82
C ASP A 92 -0.01 -16.28 -17.18
N ASP A 93 0.82 -17.34 -17.24
CA ASP A 93 0.41 -18.67 -16.70
C ASP A 93 1.49 -19.60 -16.08
N HIS A 94 2.73 -19.15 -15.82
CA HIS A 94 3.78 -20.08 -15.32
C HIS A 94 4.47 -19.75 -14.00
N ASP A 95 4.04 -18.72 -13.27
CA ASP A 95 4.61 -18.39 -11.95
C ASP A 95 4.06 -19.23 -10.77
N ALA A 96 3.69 -20.49 -11.03
CA ALA A 96 3.25 -21.38 -9.97
C ALA A 96 4.40 -22.12 -9.27
N HIS A 97 5.47 -22.56 -9.93
CA HIS A 97 6.37 -23.57 -9.34
C HIS A 97 7.87 -23.29 -9.53
N SER A 98 8.43 -22.45 -8.65
CA SER A 98 9.85 -22.56 -8.27
C SER A 98 10.00 -22.33 -6.77
N ARG A 99 9.72 -23.38 -6.01
CA ARG A 99 9.92 -23.47 -4.56
C ARG A 99 11.25 -24.16 -4.28
N THR A 100 12.36 -23.46 -4.47
CA THR A 100 13.63 -23.85 -3.83
C THR A 100 14.35 -22.60 -3.35
N SER A 101 13.95 -22.14 -2.19
CA SER A 101 14.79 -21.32 -1.34
C SER A 101 14.39 -21.67 0.08
N THR A 102 15.37 -22.15 0.84
CA THR A 102 15.38 -22.18 2.30
C THR A 102 15.13 -20.76 2.82
N GLN A 103 13.86 -20.34 2.81
CA GLN A 103 13.38 -19.23 3.62
C GLN A 103 12.77 -19.86 4.86
N THR A 104 13.41 -19.54 5.99
CA THR A 104 12.82 -19.57 7.32
C THR A 104 11.30 -19.41 7.27
N GLU A 105 10.60 -20.37 7.86
CA GLU A 105 9.15 -20.45 8.02
C GLU A 105 8.37 -19.12 7.84
N GLY A 106 7.63 -19.01 6.73
CA GLY A 106 6.22 -18.56 6.74
C GLY A 106 5.86 -17.14 7.19
N LYS A 107 6.78 -16.17 7.30
CA LYS A 107 6.39 -14.78 7.64
C LYS A 107 5.99 -13.97 6.40
N THR A 108 4.70 -13.66 6.30
CA THR A 108 4.12 -12.79 5.25
C THR A 108 4.81 -11.43 5.21
N ASP A 109 4.81 -10.73 4.06
CA ASP A 109 5.42 -9.39 3.96
C ASP A 109 4.78 -8.40 4.95
N ARG A 110 3.47 -8.53 5.21
CA ARG A 110 2.78 -7.80 6.28
C ARG A 110 3.43 -8.02 7.65
N ALA A 111 3.86 -9.25 7.98
CA ALA A 111 4.51 -9.52 9.25
C ALA A 111 5.91 -8.87 9.32
N LYS A 112 6.60 -8.70 8.20
CA LYS A 112 7.86 -7.94 8.14
C LYS A 112 7.64 -6.46 8.48
N MET A 113 6.52 -5.86 8.04
CA MET A 113 6.15 -4.48 8.41
C MET A 113 5.98 -4.29 9.93
N THR A 114 5.48 -5.31 10.66
CA THR A 114 5.39 -5.25 12.13
C THR A 114 6.75 -5.30 12.84
N GLN A 115 7.80 -5.77 12.15
CA GLN A 115 9.15 -5.91 12.70
C GLN A 115 10.04 -4.69 12.41
N LEU A 116 9.51 -3.65 11.75
CA LEU A 116 10.23 -2.39 11.54
C LEU A 116 10.65 -1.73 12.87
N PRO A 117 11.76 -0.99 12.90
CA PRO A 117 12.16 -0.19 14.06
C PRO A 117 11.08 0.82 14.45
N GLU A 118 11.02 1.17 15.74
CA GLU A 118 9.96 2.05 16.26
C GLU A 118 10.00 3.45 15.63
N ALA A 119 11.19 4.00 15.40
CA ALA A 119 11.36 5.29 14.72
C ALA A 119 10.76 5.30 13.30
N GLU A 120 10.85 4.19 12.58
CA GLU A 120 10.30 4.07 11.22
C GLU A 120 8.77 3.86 11.24
N LYS A 121 8.28 3.10 12.22
CA LYS A 121 6.83 2.97 12.46
C LYS A 121 6.18 4.30 12.81
N GLU A 122 6.85 5.14 13.57
CA GLU A 122 6.36 6.49 13.92
C GLU A 122 6.21 7.37 12.68
N LYS A 123 7.22 7.40 11.80
CA LYS A 123 7.14 8.11 10.50
C LYS A 123 6.01 7.60 9.62
N ILE A 124 5.84 6.28 9.54
CA ILE A 124 4.72 5.66 8.80
C ILE A 124 3.38 6.09 9.42
N ALA A 125 3.28 6.09 10.75
CA ALA A 125 2.06 6.48 11.45
C ALA A 125 1.69 7.94 11.19
N GLU A 126 2.66 8.85 11.14
CA GLU A 126 2.47 10.26 10.78
C GLU A 126 1.91 10.41 9.36
N GLN A 127 2.53 9.75 8.37
CA GLN A 127 2.05 9.78 6.98
C GLN A 127 0.63 9.21 6.85
N VAL A 128 0.33 8.14 7.58
CA VAL A 128 -1.02 7.55 7.60
C VAL A 128 -2.02 8.47 8.29
N ALA A 129 -1.62 9.24 9.31
CA ALA A 129 -2.50 10.21 9.95
C ALA A 129 -2.91 11.32 8.97
N ASP A 130 -1.96 11.81 8.16
CA ASP A 130 -2.25 12.80 7.11
C ASP A 130 -3.12 12.24 6.00
N PHE A 131 -2.87 10.99 5.58
CA PHE A 131 -3.76 10.28 4.65
C PHE A 131 -5.20 10.21 5.19
N LYS A 132 -5.37 9.89 6.48
CA LYS A 132 -6.70 9.83 7.12
C LYS A 132 -7.44 11.17 7.17
N LYS A 133 -6.73 12.31 7.21
CA LYS A 133 -7.36 13.64 7.05
C LYS A 133 -8.00 13.78 5.67
N VAL A 134 -7.36 13.26 4.62
CA VAL A 134 -7.93 13.24 3.26
C VAL A 134 -9.11 12.29 3.18
N LYS A 135 -8.96 11.09 3.76
CA LYS A 135 -10.03 10.10 3.82
C LYS A 135 -11.30 10.65 4.48
N SER A 136 -11.16 11.39 5.57
CA SER A 136 -12.29 12.03 6.26
C SER A 136 -13.01 13.06 5.37
N ARG A 137 -12.29 13.75 4.48
CA ARG A 137 -12.90 14.65 3.49
C ARG A 137 -13.66 13.88 2.40
N LEU A 138 -13.14 12.72 1.99
CA LEU A 138 -13.85 11.85 1.06
C LEU A 138 -15.10 11.23 1.67
N ASP A 139 -15.03 10.75 2.91
CA ASP A 139 -16.20 10.23 3.64
C ASP A 139 -17.33 11.28 3.68
N ALA A 140 -17.00 12.50 4.13
CA ALA A 140 -17.98 13.58 4.21
C ALA A 140 -18.60 13.93 2.85
N GLU A 141 -17.84 13.78 1.76
CA GLU A 141 -18.32 14.03 0.41
C GLU A 141 -19.21 12.91 -0.12
N ILE A 142 -18.91 11.64 0.17
CA ILE A 142 -19.64 10.48 -0.38
C ILE A 142 -20.81 10.03 0.50
N GLU A 143 -20.78 10.30 1.80
CA GLU A 143 -21.78 9.82 2.76
C GLU A 143 -23.14 10.50 2.58
N ILE A 144 -23.15 11.73 2.06
CA ILE A 144 -24.39 12.47 1.78
C ILE A 144 -25.16 11.94 0.57
N TRP A 145 -24.55 11.08 -0.26
CA TRP A 145 -25.13 10.60 -1.52
C TRP A 145 -25.64 9.16 -1.42
N ASP A 146 -26.81 8.92 -2.02
CA ASP A 146 -27.33 7.59 -2.32
C ASP A 146 -26.63 7.05 -3.57
N ASP A 147 -26.12 5.82 -3.46
CA ASP A 147 -25.27 5.15 -4.44
C ASP A 147 -26.00 4.16 -5.34
N THR A 148 -27.30 3.90 -5.11
CA THR A 148 -28.11 2.93 -5.86
C THR A 148 -28.10 3.14 -7.39
N SER A 149 -27.90 4.38 -7.86
CA SER A 149 -27.80 4.70 -9.29
C SER A 149 -26.69 5.73 -9.56
N ASN A 150 -25.62 5.67 -8.78
CA ASN A 150 -24.48 6.57 -8.91
C ASN A 150 -23.17 5.79 -8.83
N ASP A 151 -22.77 5.25 -9.98
CA ASP A 151 -21.53 4.49 -10.11
C ASP A 151 -20.28 5.30 -9.72
N ILE A 152 -20.30 6.63 -9.86
CA ILE A 152 -19.17 7.49 -9.41
C ILE A 152 -18.99 7.38 -7.89
N ILE A 153 -20.09 7.41 -7.13
CA ILE A 153 -20.04 7.25 -5.66
C ILE A 153 -19.63 5.82 -5.27
N VAL A 154 -20.15 4.81 -5.96
CA VAL A 154 -19.76 3.39 -5.73
C VAL A 154 -18.26 3.21 -5.96
N LEU A 155 -17.74 3.74 -7.07
CA LEU A 155 -16.31 3.66 -7.40
C LEU A 155 -15.45 4.43 -6.41
N ALA A 156 -15.87 5.63 -5.99
CA ALA A 156 -15.16 6.41 -4.97
C ALA A 156 -15.06 5.65 -3.64
N LYS A 157 -16.15 5.00 -3.19
CA LYS A 157 -16.15 4.13 -2.01
C LYS A 157 -15.20 2.94 -2.17
N ARG A 158 -15.25 2.25 -3.31
CA ARG A 158 -14.38 1.11 -3.60
C ARG A 158 -12.90 1.53 -3.57
N MET A 159 -12.53 2.59 -4.29
CA MET A 159 -11.17 3.12 -4.29
C MET A 159 -10.71 3.55 -2.89
N CYS A 160 -11.60 4.14 -2.08
CA CYS A 160 -11.31 4.51 -0.70
C CYS A 160 -10.96 3.28 0.18
N VAL A 161 -11.76 2.22 0.08
CA VAL A 161 -11.51 0.98 0.85
C VAL A 161 -10.17 0.37 0.47
N ILE A 162 -9.89 0.23 -0.84
CA ILE A 162 -8.63 -0.38 -1.28
C ILE A 162 -7.41 0.46 -0.85
N MET A 163 -7.46 1.79 -0.98
CA MET A 163 -6.37 2.65 -0.50
C MET A 163 -6.18 2.58 1.03
N MET A 164 -7.26 2.39 1.80
CA MET A 164 -7.17 2.14 3.24
C MET A 164 -6.49 0.80 3.54
N GLU A 165 -6.81 -0.27 2.81
CA GLU A 165 -6.18 -1.58 2.98
C GLU A 165 -4.68 -1.53 2.63
N MET A 166 -4.31 -0.83 1.56
CA MET A 166 -2.91 -0.62 1.17
C MET A 166 -2.12 0.18 2.23
N THR A 167 -2.72 1.21 2.82
CA THR A 167 -2.07 1.99 3.90
C THR A 167 -2.10 1.29 5.26
N ASP A 168 -2.99 0.32 5.47
CA ASP A 168 -2.95 -0.54 6.65
C ASP A 168 -1.88 -1.64 6.53
N PHE A 169 -1.62 -2.13 5.31
CA PHE A 169 -0.54 -3.08 5.04
C PHE A 169 0.83 -2.54 5.48
N THR A 170 1.11 -1.26 5.24
CA THR A 170 2.37 -0.61 5.64
C THR A 170 2.57 -0.54 7.15
N ARG A 171 1.49 -0.71 7.92
CA ARG A 171 1.49 -0.79 9.39
C ARG A 171 1.52 -2.23 9.91
N GLY A 172 1.61 -3.22 9.02
CA GLY A 172 1.59 -4.63 9.35
C GLY A 172 0.21 -5.17 9.77
N ARG A 173 -0.88 -4.49 9.39
CA ARG A 173 -2.26 -4.89 9.70
C ARG A 173 -3.12 -4.90 8.43
N GLY A 174 -4.41 -5.19 8.58
CA GLY A 174 -5.33 -5.25 7.45
C GLY A 174 -5.31 -6.60 6.70
N PRO A 175 -6.06 -6.69 5.60
CA PRO A 175 -6.32 -7.95 4.91
C PRO A 175 -5.20 -8.40 3.96
N LEU A 176 -4.40 -7.46 3.43
CA LEU A 176 -3.32 -7.76 2.49
C LEU A 176 -2.16 -8.43 3.23
N LYS A 177 -1.68 -9.58 2.75
CA LYS A 177 -0.65 -10.38 3.44
C LYS A 177 0.71 -10.22 2.77
N ASN A 178 0.73 -10.21 1.45
CA ASN A 178 1.95 -10.23 0.64
C ASN A 178 2.01 -9.03 -0.31
N THR A 179 3.19 -8.72 -0.81
CA THR A 179 3.39 -7.65 -1.81
C THR A 179 2.55 -7.89 -3.07
N SER A 180 2.33 -9.15 -3.45
CA SER A 180 1.40 -9.53 -4.54
C SER A 180 -0.02 -9.00 -4.34
N ASP A 181 -0.51 -9.00 -3.09
CA ASP A 181 -1.86 -8.51 -2.77
C ASP A 181 -1.93 -6.99 -2.92
N VAL A 182 -0.85 -6.29 -2.59
CA VAL A 182 -0.72 -4.82 -2.76
C VAL A 182 -0.67 -4.45 -4.24
N ILE A 183 0.04 -5.23 -5.06
CA ILE A 183 0.08 -5.05 -6.52
C ILE A 183 -1.32 -5.26 -7.12
N ASN A 184 -2.03 -6.31 -6.69
CA ASN A 184 -3.39 -6.58 -7.14
C ASN A 184 -4.38 -5.48 -6.69
N ALA A 185 -4.22 -4.96 -5.47
CA ALA A 185 -4.96 -3.81 -4.99
C ALA A 185 -4.74 -2.56 -5.87
N ALA A 186 -3.51 -2.29 -6.28
CA ALA A 186 -3.20 -1.19 -7.21
C ALA A 186 -3.81 -1.39 -8.60
N LYS A 187 -3.89 -2.64 -9.10
CA LYS A 187 -4.60 -2.99 -10.35
C LYS A 187 -6.09 -2.69 -10.23
N MET A 188 -6.75 -3.14 -9.15
CA MET A 188 -8.17 -2.87 -8.90
C MET A 188 -8.48 -1.37 -8.79
N ILE A 189 -7.58 -0.59 -8.20
CA ILE A 189 -7.69 0.87 -8.16
C ILE A 189 -7.60 1.46 -9.57
N SER A 190 -6.65 1.01 -10.38
CA SER A 190 -6.47 1.49 -11.75
C SER A 190 -7.72 1.21 -12.61
N GLU A 191 -8.30 0.02 -12.49
CA GLU A 191 -9.57 -0.33 -13.16
C GLU A 191 -10.73 0.57 -12.71
N SER A 192 -10.85 0.79 -11.40
CA SER A 192 -11.88 1.66 -10.83
C SER A 192 -11.70 3.12 -11.27
N GLY A 193 -10.45 3.59 -11.35
CA GLY A 193 -10.08 4.92 -11.85
C GLY A 193 -10.45 5.09 -13.32
N SER A 194 -10.17 4.10 -14.16
CA SER A 194 -10.54 4.11 -15.59
C SER A 194 -12.06 4.12 -15.79
N ARG A 195 -12.82 3.37 -14.98
CA ARG A 195 -14.30 3.41 -15.05
C ARG A 195 -14.85 4.75 -14.56
N MET A 196 -14.26 5.35 -13.52
CA MET A 196 -14.63 6.67 -13.03
C MET A 196 -14.35 7.75 -14.09
N ASP A 197 -13.19 7.67 -14.76
CA ASP A 197 -12.80 8.54 -15.87
C ASP A 197 -13.83 8.49 -17.00
N MET A 198 -14.22 7.29 -17.43
CA MET A 198 -15.24 7.11 -18.48
C MET A 198 -16.56 7.83 -18.14
N LEU A 199 -17.10 7.60 -16.94
CA LEU A 199 -18.36 8.22 -16.49
C LEU A 199 -18.25 9.74 -16.38
N ALA A 200 -17.17 10.23 -15.78
CA ALA A 200 -16.94 11.66 -15.60
C ALA A 200 -16.69 12.38 -16.95
N ARG A 201 -16.05 11.74 -17.93
CA ARG A 201 -15.92 12.29 -19.29
C ARG A 201 -17.27 12.39 -20.01
N LEU A 202 -18.17 11.43 -19.81
CA LEU A 202 -19.54 11.52 -20.34
C LEU A 202 -20.29 12.73 -19.76
N ILE A 203 -20.16 12.98 -18.45
CA ILE A 203 -20.71 14.17 -17.79
C ILE A 203 -20.04 15.44 -18.36
N SER A 204 -18.71 15.47 -18.42
CA SER A 204 -17.92 16.58 -18.96
C SER A 204 -18.33 16.98 -20.38
N ASN A 205 -18.59 15.99 -21.25
CA ASN A 205 -19.01 16.21 -22.63
C ASN A 205 -20.42 16.79 -22.77
N GLN A 206 -21.29 16.56 -21.78
CA GLN A 206 -22.64 17.12 -21.75
C GLN A 206 -22.66 18.53 -21.12
N CYS A 207 -21.62 18.90 -20.37
CA CYS A 207 -21.53 20.19 -19.71
C CYS A 207 -21.15 21.31 -20.70
N GLN A 208 -21.99 22.35 -20.78
CA GLN A 208 -21.74 23.51 -21.65
C GLN A 208 -20.88 24.59 -21.00
N ASP A 209 -20.60 24.48 -19.70
CA ASP A 209 -19.72 25.42 -18.99
C ASP A 209 -18.24 25.01 -19.19
N PRO A 210 -17.46 25.81 -19.92
CA PRO A 210 -16.07 25.47 -20.25
C PRO A 210 -15.17 25.40 -19.02
N SER A 211 -15.38 26.23 -17.99
CA SER A 211 -14.57 26.22 -16.77
C SER A 211 -14.83 24.93 -15.99
N CYS A 212 -16.10 24.60 -15.79
CA CYS A 212 -16.49 23.36 -15.10
C CYS A 212 -15.96 22.11 -15.82
N LYS A 213 -16.00 22.12 -17.16
CA LYS A 213 -15.49 21.06 -18.01
C LYS A 213 -13.99 20.88 -17.84
N GLN A 214 -13.22 21.98 -17.90
CA GLN A 214 -11.76 21.96 -17.80
C GLN A 214 -11.30 21.46 -16.43
N ASP A 215 -11.91 21.94 -15.35
CA ASP A 215 -11.60 21.51 -13.98
C ASP A 215 -11.84 20.01 -13.81
N LEU A 216 -12.99 19.50 -14.27
CA LEU A 216 -13.30 18.07 -14.19
C LEU A 216 -12.26 17.25 -14.96
N LEU A 217 -11.91 17.63 -16.19
CA LEU A 217 -10.89 16.93 -16.98
C LEU A 217 -9.51 16.95 -16.31
N ALA A 218 -9.13 18.07 -15.68
CA ALA A 218 -7.87 18.16 -14.95
C ALA A 218 -7.79 17.17 -13.77
N TYR A 219 -8.88 16.98 -13.02
CA TYR A 219 -8.93 15.99 -11.95
C TYR A 219 -8.92 14.55 -12.47
N LEU A 220 -9.44 14.29 -13.68
CA LEU A 220 -9.34 12.97 -14.32
C LEU A 220 -7.90 12.63 -14.72
N GLU A 221 -7.15 13.57 -15.27
CA GLU A 221 -5.72 13.37 -15.53
C GLU A 221 -4.93 13.14 -14.23
N GLN A 222 -5.31 13.79 -13.12
CA GLN A 222 -4.74 13.51 -11.81
C GLN A 222 -5.05 12.09 -11.32
N ILE A 223 -6.28 11.59 -11.50
CA ILE A 223 -6.63 10.19 -11.18
C ILE A 223 -5.73 9.23 -11.95
N LYS A 224 -5.55 9.46 -13.27
CA LYS A 224 -4.69 8.64 -14.12
C LYS A 224 -3.24 8.65 -13.63
N LEU A 225 -2.68 9.84 -13.39
CA LEU A 225 -1.32 10.02 -12.89
C LEU A 225 -1.11 9.29 -11.55
N TYR A 226 -1.96 9.53 -10.56
CA TYR A 226 -1.77 8.99 -9.23
C TYR A 226 -2.09 7.50 -9.13
N SER A 227 -2.99 6.97 -9.97
CA SER A 227 -3.20 5.52 -10.09
C SER A 227 -1.94 4.82 -10.64
N HIS A 228 -1.29 5.44 -11.64
CA HIS A 228 -0.03 4.93 -12.18
C HIS A 228 1.12 5.00 -11.15
N GLN A 229 1.26 6.13 -10.46
CA GLN A 229 2.25 6.25 -9.37
C GLN A 229 2.02 5.20 -8.28
N LEU A 230 0.77 4.97 -7.86
CA LEU A 230 0.44 3.96 -6.87
C LEU A 230 0.80 2.54 -7.34
N LYS A 231 0.59 2.24 -8.64
CA LYS A 231 1.02 0.98 -9.25
C LYS A 231 2.53 0.81 -9.18
N ILE A 232 3.31 1.82 -9.56
CA ILE A 232 4.78 1.78 -9.45
C ILE A 232 5.20 1.55 -7.99
N CYS A 233 4.68 2.34 -7.05
CA CYS A 233 4.99 2.20 -5.63
C CYS A 233 4.62 0.82 -5.07
N SER A 234 3.58 0.16 -5.60
CA SER A 234 3.20 -1.20 -5.17
C SER A 234 4.14 -2.30 -5.64
N GLN A 235 4.87 -2.07 -6.75
CA GLN A 235 5.79 -3.04 -7.35
C GLN A 235 7.20 -2.96 -6.76
N VAL A 236 7.56 -1.83 -6.13
CA VAL A 236 8.83 -1.69 -5.44
C VAL A 236 8.83 -2.66 -4.26
N LYS A 237 9.54 -3.78 -4.43
CA LYS A 237 9.75 -4.74 -3.35
C LYS A 237 10.39 -3.99 -2.20
N ALA A 238 9.73 -3.97 -1.05
CA ALA A 238 10.41 -3.65 0.19
C ALA A 238 11.40 -4.80 0.41
N GLU A 239 12.66 -4.62 -0.03
CA GLU A 239 13.76 -5.54 0.26
C GLU A 239 14.05 -5.47 1.75
N ILE A 240 13.17 -6.07 2.55
CA ILE A 240 13.34 -6.21 4.00
C ILE A 240 14.10 -7.51 4.22
N GLN A 241 15.34 -7.58 3.74
CA GLN A 241 16.26 -8.69 4.03
C GLN A 241 17.49 -8.15 4.74
N ASN A 242 17.70 -8.66 5.97
CA ASN A 242 18.83 -8.40 6.86
C ASN A 242 19.06 -6.92 7.21
N LEU A 243 18.65 -6.55 8.42
CA LEU A 243 18.68 -5.18 8.97
C LEU A 243 20.11 -4.61 9.05
N GLY A 244 20.59 -4.02 7.96
CA GLY A 244 21.58 -2.95 7.94
C GLY A 244 20.88 -1.59 7.85
N GLY A 245 21.45 -0.54 8.46
CA GLY A 245 20.83 0.78 8.56
C GLY A 245 20.47 1.43 7.20
N GLU A 246 21.25 1.15 6.15
CA GLU A 246 21.05 1.71 4.81
C GLU A 246 19.87 1.06 4.06
N LEU A 247 19.66 -0.25 4.22
CA LEU A 247 18.51 -0.97 3.62
C LEU A 247 17.18 -0.55 4.26
N ILE A 248 17.18 -0.18 5.54
CA ILE A 248 15.97 0.26 6.25
C ILE A 248 15.46 1.59 5.69
N MET A 249 16.35 2.52 5.33
CA MET A 249 15.96 3.81 4.75
C MET A 249 15.30 3.63 3.38
N SER A 250 15.83 2.76 2.52
CA SER A 250 15.24 2.46 1.20
C SER A 250 13.83 1.84 1.32
N ALA A 251 13.62 0.94 2.30
CA ALA A 251 12.32 0.36 2.57
C ALA A 251 11.30 1.39 3.10
N LEU A 252 11.73 2.32 3.97
CA LEU A 252 10.88 3.42 4.44
C LEU A 252 10.44 4.30 3.26
N ASP A 253 11.37 4.70 2.40
CA ASP A 253 11.08 5.61 1.28
C ASP A 253 10.04 5.01 0.33
N SER A 254 10.13 3.71 0.05
CA SER A 254 9.13 2.97 -0.72
C SER A 254 7.75 3.01 -0.04
N VAL A 255 7.70 2.69 1.26
CA VAL A 255 6.45 2.67 2.04
C VAL A 255 5.80 4.05 2.13
N THR A 256 6.58 5.09 2.41
CA THR A 256 6.08 6.47 2.52
C THR A 256 5.64 7.00 1.17
N SER A 257 6.33 6.65 0.09
CA SER A 257 5.91 6.96 -1.29
C SER A 257 4.57 6.31 -1.64
N LEU A 258 4.36 5.05 -1.27
CA LEU A 258 3.08 4.36 -1.45
C LEU A 258 1.93 5.10 -0.75
N ILE A 259 2.13 5.48 0.52
CA ILE A 259 1.12 6.22 1.30
C ILE A 259 0.84 7.59 0.68
N GLN A 260 1.89 8.28 0.22
CA GLN A 260 1.77 9.59 -0.40
C GLN A 260 1.04 9.52 -1.75
N ALA A 261 1.32 8.52 -2.58
CA ALA A 261 0.60 8.28 -3.82
C ALA A 261 -0.90 8.00 -3.56
N ALA A 262 -1.21 7.17 -2.57
CA ALA A 262 -2.60 6.91 -2.15
C ALA A 262 -3.29 8.19 -1.65
N LYS A 263 -2.59 9.03 -0.88
CA LYS A 263 -3.11 10.33 -0.41
C LYS A 263 -3.44 11.28 -1.56
N ASN A 264 -2.57 11.35 -2.55
CA ASN A 264 -2.76 12.19 -3.73
C ASN A 264 -3.94 11.70 -4.56
N LEU A 265 -4.02 10.39 -4.82
CA LEU A 265 -5.14 9.78 -5.51
C LEU A 265 -6.47 10.03 -4.79
N MET A 266 -6.49 9.90 -3.46
CA MET A 266 -7.69 10.15 -2.67
C MET A 266 -8.17 11.59 -2.76
N ASN A 267 -7.25 12.58 -2.75
CA ASN A 267 -7.61 13.98 -3.00
C ASN A 267 -8.22 14.16 -4.40
N ALA A 268 -7.62 13.56 -5.43
CA ALA A 268 -8.15 13.64 -6.81
C ALA A 268 -9.57 13.05 -6.89
N VAL A 269 -9.81 11.90 -6.25
CA VAL A 269 -11.15 11.29 -6.17
C VAL A 269 -12.16 12.22 -5.50
N VAL A 270 -11.80 12.89 -4.38
CA VAL A 270 -12.69 13.88 -3.72
C VAL A 270 -13.11 14.98 -4.70
N GLN A 271 -12.14 15.54 -5.44
CA GLN A 271 -12.41 16.63 -6.37
C GLN A 271 -13.23 16.15 -7.58
N THR A 272 -12.95 14.96 -8.11
CA THR A 272 -13.73 14.39 -9.22
C THR A 272 -15.18 14.16 -8.82
N VAL A 273 -15.47 13.68 -7.61
CA VAL A 273 -16.86 13.53 -7.11
C VAL A 273 -17.56 14.89 -7.07
N LYS A 274 -16.93 15.89 -6.43
CA LYS A 274 -17.47 17.27 -6.34
C LYS A 274 -17.75 17.89 -7.70
N MET A 275 -16.77 17.84 -8.59
CA MET A 275 -16.89 18.46 -9.91
C MET A 275 -17.85 17.70 -10.81
N SER A 276 -17.97 16.38 -10.68
CA SER A 276 -18.99 15.59 -11.40
C SER A 276 -20.40 15.98 -10.97
N TYR A 277 -20.63 16.22 -9.68
CA TYR A 277 -21.90 16.74 -9.17
C TYR A 277 -22.19 18.14 -9.73
N ILE A 278 -21.24 19.08 -9.60
CA ILE A 278 -21.40 20.45 -10.07
C ILE A 278 -21.71 20.46 -11.59
N ALA A 279 -20.94 19.72 -12.39
CA ALA A 279 -21.17 19.60 -13.83
C ALA A 279 -22.57 19.04 -14.14
N SER A 280 -22.99 18.00 -13.41
CA SER A 280 -24.33 17.40 -13.57
C SER A 280 -25.46 18.39 -13.25
N THR A 281 -25.33 19.21 -12.20
CA THR A 281 -26.34 20.24 -11.90
C THR A 281 -26.42 21.33 -12.96
N LYS A 282 -25.28 21.72 -13.56
CA LYS A 282 -25.25 22.70 -14.65
C LYS A 282 -25.90 22.15 -15.93
N ILE A 283 -25.72 20.86 -16.22
CA ILE A 283 -26.38 20.17 -17.35
C ILE A 283 -27.91 20.26 -17.19
N ILE A 284 -28.43 19.91 -16.01
CA ILE A 284 -29.87 19.91 -15.73
C ILE A 284 -30.46 21.33 -15.84
N ARG A 285 -29.76 22.35 -15.31
CA ARG A 285 -30.27 23.73 -15.30
C ARG A 285 -30.38 24.36 -16.70
N ILE A 286 -29.50 23.97 -17.62
CA ILE A 286 -29.45 24.54 -18.97
C ILE A 286 -30.41 23.79 -19.92
N GLN A 287 -30.85 22.57 -19.57
CA GLN A 287 -31.69 21.74 -20.43
C GLN A 287 -33.16 21.69 -19.95
N SER A 288 -34.08 22.26 -20.73
CA SER A 288 -35.54 22.04 -20.67
C SER A 288 -36.17 22.45 -22.03
N PRO A 289 -37.27 21.89 -22.56
CA PRO A 289 -37.98 20.62 -22.35
C PRO A 289 -37.98 19.71 -23.62
N ALA A 290 -36.92 19.72 -24.43
CA ALA A 290 -36.85 18.94 -25.67
C ALA A 290 -35.91 17.73 -25.55
N GLY A 291 -36.44 16.61 -25.05
CA GLY A 291 -35.89 15.26 -25.24
C GLY A 291 -35.39 14.56 -23.95
N PRO A 292 -35.75 13.28 -23.73
CA PRO A 292 -35.26 12.52 -22.59
C PRO A 292 -33.82 12.07 -22.86
N ARG A 293 -32.84 12.77 -22.30
CA ARG A 293 -31.51 12.18 -22.10
C ARG A 293 -31.41 11.75 -20.65
N HIS A 294 -31.32 10.45 -20.44
CA HIS A 294 -31.08 9.90 -19.11
C HIS A 294 -29.73 10.44 -18.60
N PRO A 295 -29.69 11.03 -17.39
CA PRO A 295 -28.43 11.49 -16.82
C PRO A 295 -27.47 10.31 -16.67
N VAL A 296 -26.17 10.56 -16.88
CA VAL A 296 -25.12 9.52 -16.80
C VAL A 296 -25.13 8.83 -15.44
N VAL A 297 -25.34 9.60 -14.37
CA VAL A 297 -25.52 9.12 -13.00
C VAL A 297 -26.60 9.96 -12.29
N MET A 298 -27.27 9.38 -11.30
CA MET A 298 -28.30 10.05 -10.51
C MET A 298 -27.72 10.60 -9.20
N TRP A 299 -27.81 11.92 -9.00
CA TRP A 299 -27.43 12.56 -7.75
C TRP A 299 -28.63 12.66 -6.82
N ARG A 300 -28.71 11.78 -5.82
CA ARG A 300 -29.74 11.79 -4.78
C ARG A 300 -29.11 11.92 -3.41
N MET A 301 -29.56 12.90 -2.64
CA MET A 301 -29.13 13.02 -1.24
C MET A 301 -29.75 11.88 -0.42
N LYS A 302 -28.95 11.29 0.47
CA LYS A 302 -29.47 10.41 1.52
C LYS A 302 -30.29 11.21 2.52
N ALA A 303 -31.33 10.58 3.06
CA ALA A 303 -32.06 11.15 4.17
C ALA A 303 -31.09 11.34 5.36
N PRO A 304 -31.04 12.54 5.99
CA PRO A 304 -30.19 12.75 7.14
C PRO A 304 -30.57 11.78 8.26
N GLU A 305 -29.61 11.01 8.76
CA GLU A 305 -29.84 10.23 9.96
C GLU A 305 -30.10 11.17 11.13
N LYS A 306 -31.16 10.90 11.91
CA LYS A 306 -31.50 11.69 13.09
C LYS A 306 -30.39 11.52 14.12
N LYS A 307 -29.45 12.46 14.18
CA LYS A 307 -28.47 12.50 15.26
C LYS A 307 -29.22 12.68 16.59
N PRO A 308 -28.91 11.89 17.63
CA PRO A 308 -29.53 12.07 18.93
C PRO A 308 -29.21 13.48 19.43
N LEU A 309 -30.25 14.27 19.71
CA LEU A 309 -30.16 15.66 20.17
C LEU A 309 -29.37 15.80 21.48
N ILE A 310 -29.24 14.71 22.23
CA ILE A 310 -28.47 14.61 23.47
C ILE A 310 -27.44 13.51 23.27
N LYS A 311 -26.15 13.86 23.37
CA LYS A 311 -25.10 12.85 23.58
C LYS A 311 -25.42 12.15 24.89
N ARG A 312 -25.83 10.87 24.85
CA ARG A 312 -25.85 10.05 26.06
C ARG A 312 -24.39 9.89 26.48
N GLU A 313 -23.96 10.64 27.49
CA GLU A 313 -22.68 10.39 28.16
C GLU A 313 -22.69 8.94 28.63
N LYS A 314 -21.60 8.21 28.37
CA LYS A 314 -21.45 6.86 28.89
C LYS A 314 -21.41 6.95 30.41
N PRO A 315 -22.07 6.05 31.16
CA PRO A 315 -22.05 6.08 32.63
C PRO A 315 -20.63 6.13 33.21
N GLU A 316 -19.65 5.53 32.52
CA GLU A 316 -18.23 5.49 32.90
C GLU A 316 -17.59 6.89 33.00
N GLU A 317 -18.02 7.87 32.20
CA GLU A 317 -17.47 9.23 32.24
C GLU A 317 -18.04 10.05 33.42
N ILE A 318 -19.23 9.71 33.91
CA ILE A 318 -19.86 10.33 35.07
C ILE A 318 -19.16 9.90 36.37
N TYR A 319 -18.72 8.64 36.47
CA TYR A 319 -18.03 8.14 37.68
C TYR A 319 -16.60 8.66 37.82
N ALA A 320 -15.92 9.00 36.71
CA ALA A 320 -14.56 9.54 36.75
C ALA A 320 -14.50 11.03 37.17
N ALA A 321 -15.62 11.75 37.04
CA ALA A 321 -15.69 13.20 37.33
C ALA A 321 -16.07 13.54 38.79
N VAL A 322 -16.43 12.57 39.62
CA VAL A 322 -16.62 12.81 41.07
C VAL A 322 -15.28 12.73 41.77
N ARG A 323 -14.52 13.83 41.74
CA ARG A 323 -13.41 14.06 42.67
C ARG A 323 -13.94 13.86 44.09
N LYS A 324 -13.36 12.89 44.81
CA LYS A 324 -13.49 12.69 46.26
C LYS A 324 -13.55 14.04 46.98
N GLY A 325 -14.75 14.49 47.34
CA GLY A 325 -14.94 15.52 48.35
C GLY A 325 -14.37 15.01 49.68
N SER A 326 -13.60 15.85 50.35
CA SER A 326 -12.92 15.57 51.62
C SER A 326 -13.82 14.77 52.57
N ALA A 327 -13.36 13.60 53.00
CA ALA A 327 -14.05 12.79 53.99
C ALA A 327 -14.24 13.63 55.27
N LYS A 328 -15.48 13.93 55.61
CA LYS A 328 -15.85 14.56 56.89
C LYS A 328 -15.34 13.67 58.02
N LYS A 329 -14.17 13.99 58.59
CA LYS A 329 -13.74 13.44 59.88
C LYS A 329 -14.79 13.87 60.90
N LYS A 330 -15.47 12.91 61.54
CA LYS A 330 -16.30 13.17 62.72
C LYS A 330 -15.36 13.54 63.86
N ILE A 331 -15.17 14.84 64.08
CA ILE A 331 -14.39 15.36 65.20
C ILE A 331 -15.33 15.43 66.41
N HIS A 332 -14.93 14.83 67.53
CA HIS A 332 -15.73 14.77 68.75
C HIS A 332 -15.79 16.16 69.43
N PRO A 333 -16.97 16.67 69.83
CA PRO A 333 -17.14 18.07 70.27
C PRO A 333 -16.25 18.48 71.44
N VAL A 334 -15.92 17.54 72.34
CA VAL A 334 -15.04 17.80 73.50
C VAL A 334 -13.60 18.15 73.09
N GLN A 335 -13.12 17.63 71.96
CA GLN A 335 -11.75 17.84 71.49
C GLN A 335 -11.54 19.21 70.83
N ILE A 336 -12.62 19.83 70.33
CA ILE A 336 -12.60 21.22 69.84
C ILE A 336 -12.60 22.20 71.03
N MET A 337 -13.27 21.86 72.13
CA MET A 337 -13.31 22.73 73.32
C MET A 337 -12.01 22.72 74.14
N SER A 338 -11.15 21.70 74.00
CA SER A 338 -9.81 21.72 74.63
C SER A 338 -8.82 22.64 73.92
N GLU A 339 -8.99 22.89 72.61
CA GLU A 339 -8.15 23.84 71.85
C GLU A 339 -8.46 25.32 72.19
N PHE A 340 -9.63 25.61 72.76
CA PHE A 340 -10.07 26.97 73.08
C PHE A 340 -9.92 27.37 74.55
N ARG A 341 -9.37 26.50 75.41
CA ARG A 341 -9.22 26.81 76.84
C ARG A 341 -7.91 27.56 77.11
N GLY A 342 -8.00 28.88 77.06
CA GLY A 342 -7.26 29.81 77.93
C GLY A 342 -5.79 30.06 77.63
N ARG A 343 -5.49 31.24 77.09
CA ARG A 343 -4.25 31.96 77.43
C ARG A 343 -4.31 32.30 78.92
N GLU A 344 -3.49 31.68 79.74
CA GLU A 344 -3.16 32.19 81.06
C GLU A 344 -2.14 33.33 80.89
N ILE A 345 -2.51 34.54 81.32
CA ILE A 345 -1.57 35.60 81.69
C ILE A 345 -2.04 36.09 83.06
N ASN A 346 -1.44 35.52 84.10
CA ASN A 346 -1.61 35.73 85.56
C ASN A 346 -2.97 35.41 86.19
#